data_AF-A0A939B686-F1
#
_entry.id   AF-A0A939B686-F1
#
_cell.length_a   1.000
_cell.length_b   1.000
_cell.length_c   1.000
_cell.angle_alpha   90.00
_cell.angle_beta   90.00
_cell.angle_gamma   90.00
#
_symmetry.space_group_name_H-M   'P 1'
#
loop_
_entity.id
_entity.type
_entity.pdbx_description
1 polymer ?
#
loop_
_entity_poly.entity_id
_entity_poly.type
_entity_poly.pdbx_seq_one_letter_code
_entity_poly.pdbx_strand_id
1 'polypeptide(L)'
;MADDFCKFFDAMMEKYTLKSGTKRRYHRDSTMSKAEIMLIMILFHDSGYRCLKHFYLEKVCRHLRHLFPKIVSYNRFVELEKEVAVPLALFIKKVLLGKCTGISFVDSTPLRVCRNQRIHIHKVFKGIAQRGKCSMGWFFGFKLHLICNEKGELLNFM
;
A
#
# COMPACT_ATOMS: atom_id res chain seq x y z
N MET A 1 -8.53 0.67 -15.62
CA MET A 1 -7.24 1.06 -15.02
C MET A 1 -6.78 0.09 -13.93
N ALA A 2 -7.41 0.06 -12.74
CA ALA A 2 -6.99 -0.86 -11.68
C ALA A 2 -7.16 -2.34 -12.06
N ASP A 3 -8.30 -2.70 -12.68
CA ASP A 3 -8.54 -4.06 -13.17
C ASP A 3 -7.50 -4.51 -14.21
N ASP A 4 -7.22 -3.65 -15.19
CA ASP A 4 -6.24 -3.94 -16.26
C ASP A 4 -4.83 -4.09 -15.68
N PHE A 5 -4.47 -3.24 -14.72
CA PHE A 5 -3.22 -3.35 -13.99
C PHE A 5 -3.13 -4.66 -13.21
N CYS A 6 -4.18 -5.05 -12.47
CA CYS A 6 -4.18 -6.30 -11.71
C CYS A 6 -4.05 -7.53 -12.62
N LYS A 7 -4.74 -7.54 -13.78
CA LYS A 7 -4.61 -8.62 -14.77
C LYS A 7 -3.18 -8.71 -15.31
N PHE A 8 -2.59 -7.57 -15.66
CA PHE A 8 -1.19 -7.51 -16.13
C PHE A 8 -0.20 -7.94 -15.05
N PHE A 9 -0.37 -7.43 -13.83
CA PHE A 9 0.47 -7.76 -12.69
C PHE A 9 0.41 -9.25 -12.38
N ASP A 10 -0.77 -9.85 -12.33
CA ASP A 10 -0.94 -11.27 -12.03
C ASP A 10 -0.33 -12.16 -13.12
N ALA A 11 -0.47 -11.79 -14.40
CA ALA A 11 0.18 -12.49 -15.50
C ALA A 11 1.72 -12.43 -15.41
N MET A 12 2.29 -11.27 -15.04
CA MET A 12 3.74 -11.17 -14.80
C MET A 12 4.17 -11.99 -13.59
N MET A 13 3.43 -11.93 -12.49
CA MET A 13 3.75 -12.70 -11.29
C MET A 13 3.72 -14.21 -11.56
N GLU A 14 2.75 -14.70 -12.33
CA GLU A 14 2.69 -16.11 -12.71
C GLU A 14 3.89 -16.54 -13.57
N LYS A 15 4.35 -15.68 -14.47
CA LYS A 15 5.46 -15.97 -15.38
C LYS A 15 6.83 -15.93 -14.70
N TYR A 16 7.05 -14.95 -13.82
CA TYR A 16 8.40 -14.64 -13.30
C TYR A 16 8.61 -15.06 -11.85
N THR A 17 7.56 -15.42 -11.10
CA THR A 17 7.72 -15.84 -9.70
C THR A 17 8.12 -17.31 -9.61
N LEU A 18 9.13 -17.61 -8.79
CA LEU A 18 9.50 -18.98 -8.46
C LEU A 18 8.33 -19.69 -7.76
N LYS A 19 7.89 -20.82 -8.33
CA LYS A 19 6.82 -21.63 -7.73
C LYS A 19 7.36 -22.29 -6.47
N SER A 20 6.79 -21.94 -5.32
CA SER A 20 7.06 -22.67 -4.08
C SER A 20 6.39 -24.04 -4.13
N GLY A 21 7.18 -25.11 -4.07
CA GLY A 21 6.67 -26.49 -4.10
C GLY A 21 5.98 -26.96 -2.80
N THR A 22 5.97 -26.14 -1.75
CA THR A 22 5.61 -26.58 -0.39
C THR A 22 4.18 -26.25 0.03
N LYS A 23 3.50 -25.31 -0.64
CA LYS A 23 2.10 -24.96 -0.33
C LYS A 23 1.20 -25.19 -1.53
N ARG A 24 0.21 -26.07 -1.36
CA ARG A 24 -0.88 -26.23 -2.33
C ARG A 24 -1.63 -24.90 -2.46
N ARG A 25 -1.89 -24.49 -3.70
CA ARG A 25 -2.75 -23.34 -3.99
C ARG A 25 -4.12 -23.58 -3.33
N TYR A 26 -4.61 -22.60 -2.59
CA TYR A 26 -5.96 -22.66 -2.06
C TYR A 26 -6.95 -22.74 -3.22
N HIS A 27 -7.93 -23.64 -3.13
CA HIS A 27 -8.77 -24.03 -4.27
C HIS A 27 -9.88 -23.03 -4.62
N ARG A 28 -10.14 -22.03 -3.77
CA ARG A 28 -11.17 -21.02 -4.04
C ARG A 28 -10.55 -19.66 -4.26
N ASP A 29 -11.02 -18.99 -5.29
CA ASP A 29 -10.71 -17.59 -5.49
C ASP A 29 -11.39 -16.72 -4.42
N SER A 30 -10.78 -15.57 -4.15
CA SER A 30 -11.37 -14.58 -3.24
C SER A 30 -12.68 -14.05 -3.83
N THR A 31 -13.69 -13.86 -2.98
CA THR A 31 -14.97 -13.25 -3.36
C THR A 31 -14.82 -11.84 -3.90
N MET A 32 -13.85 -11.08 -3.38
CA MET A 32 -13.51 -9.72 -3.80
C MET A 32 -12.16 -9.72 -4.52
N SER A 33 -12.10 -9.04 -5.65
CA SER A 33 -10.92 -8.93 -6.50
C SER A 33 -9.85 -7.99 -5.92
N LYS A 34 -8.60 -8.16 -6.34
CA LYS A 34 -7.49 -7.26 -5.94
C LYS A 34 -7.76 -5.80 -6.34
N ALA A 35 -8.33 -5.59 -7.52
CA ALA A 35 -8.64 -4.25 -8.02
C ALA A 35 -9.70 -3.55 -7.17
N GLU A 36 -10.76 -4.25 -6.75
CA GLU A 36 -11.76 -3.70 -5.82
C GLU A 36 -11.14 -3.31 -4.48
N ILE A 37 -10.29 -4.17 -3.91
CA ILE A 37 -9.61 -3.88 -2.63
C ILE A 37 -8.70 -2.66 -2.79
N MET A 38 -7.89 -2.60 -3.86
CA MET A 38 -7.05 -1.45 -4.17
C MET A 38 -7.87 -0.17 -4.31
N LEU A 39 -9.01 -0.22 -4.99
CA LEU A 39 -9.88 0.92 -5.17
C LEU A 39 -10.48 1.38 -3.83
N ILE A 40 -10.93 0.46 -2.98
CA ILE A 40 -11.43 0.79 -1.63
C ILE A 40 -10.34 1.48 -0.80
N MET A 41 -9.09 1.02 -0.87
CA MET A 41 -7.96 1.64 -0.16
C MET A 41 -7.68 3.05 -0.67
N ILE A 42 -7.71 3.27 -1.99
CA ILE A 42 -7.55 4.60 -2.57
C ILE A 42 -8.69 5.53 -2.13
N LEU A 43 -9.94 5.06 -2.21
CA LEU A 43 -11.11 5.82 -1.78
C LEU A 43 -11.07 6.14 -0.28
N PHE A 44 -10.55 5.25 0.55
CA PHE A 44 -10.37 5.52 1.98
C PHE A 44 -9.48 6.75 2.20
N HIS A 45 -8.32 6.80 1.54
CA HIS A 45 -7.38 7.91 1.65
C HIS A 45 -7.92 9.22 1.07
N ASP A 46 -8.73 9.15 0.02
CA ASP A 46 -9.41 10.31 -0.58
C ASP A 46 -10.59 10.82 0.27
N SER A 47 -11.30 9.92 0.94
CA SER A 47 -12.55 10.23 1.65
C SER A 47 -12.40 11.10 2.92
N GLY A 48 -11.18 11.27 3.43
CA GLY A 48 -10.91 12.00 4.69
C GLY A 48 -11.30 11.25 5.97
N TYR A 49 -11.79 10.01 5.88
CA TYR A 49 -12.08 9.18 7.05
C TYR A 49 -10.78 8.82 7.80
N ARG A 50 -10.78 8.92 9.13
CA ARG A 50 -9.61 8.57 9.95
C ARG A 50 -9.52 7.09 10.30
N CYS A 51 -10.63 6.36 10.25
CA CYS A 51 -10.72 4.97 10.65
C CYS A 51 -11.21 4.11 9.48
N LEU A 52 -10.35 3.20 9.01
CA LEU A 52 -10.66 2.29 7.91
C LEU A 52 -11.88 1.42 8.20
N LYS A 53 -12.02 0.93 9.45
CA LYS A 53 -13.20 0.14 9.86
C LYS A 53 -14.50 0.92 9.71
N HIS A 54 -14.50 2.17 10.16
CA HIS A 54 -15.67 3.03 10.07
C HIS A 54 -16.01 3.36 8.61
N PHE A 55 -15.01 3.73 7.81
CA PHE A 55 -15.17 3.95 6.37
C PHE A 55 -15.74 2.70 5.67
N TYR A 56 -15.17 1.54 5.92
CA TYR A 56 -15.60 0.30 5.29
C TYR A 56 -17.05 -0.07 5.66
N LEU A 57 -17.38 -0.06 6.96
CA LEU A 57 -18.72 -0.48 7.42
C LEU A 57 -19.81 0.54 7.08
N GLU A 58 -19.54 1.84 7.26
CA GLU A 58 -20.55 2.88 7.12
C GLU A 58 -20.64 3.44 5.71
N LYS A 59 -19.51 3.58 5.00
CA LYS A 59 -19.52 4.10 3.63
C LYS A 59 -19.58 2.98 2.60
N VAL A 60 -18.63 2.05 2.61
CA VAL A 60 -18.52 1.02 1.56
C VAL A 60 -19.70 0.05 1.63
N CYS A 61 -19.92 -0.56 2.80
CA CYS A 61 -20.92 -1.61 2.97
C CYS A 61 -22.37 -1.11 2.94
N ARG A 62 -22.64 0.17 3.19
CA ARG A 62 -24.01 0.73 3.17
C ARG A 62 -24.30 1.53 1.90
N HIS A 63 -23.37 2.38 1.47
CA HIS A 63 -23.64 3.36 0.40
C HIS A 63 -23.01 2.98 -0.95
N LEU A 64 -21.95 2.16 -0.96
CA LEU A 64 -21.22 1.81 -2.19
C LEU A 64 -21.47 0.37 -2.67
N ARG A 65 -22.52 -0.30 -2.17
CA ARG A 65 -22.85 -1.68 -2.59
C ARG A 65 -23.10 -1.84 -4.10
N HIS A 66 -23.57 -0.79 -4.77
CA HIS A 66 -23.79 -0.80 -6.21
C HIS A 66 -22.46 -0.87 -6.99
N LEU A 67 -21.37 -0.36 -6.43
CA LEU A 67 -20.01 -0.47 -6.99
C LEU A 67 -19.30 -1.74 -6.54
N PHE A 68 -19.57 -2.18 -5.30
CA PHE A 68 -18.98 -3.37 -4.69
C PHE A 68 -20.09 -4.35 -4.29
N PRO A 69 -20.65 -5.11 -5.25
CA PRO A 69 -21.80 -5.98 -4.97
C PRO A 69 -21.44 -7.17 -4.07
N LYS A 70 -20.18 -7.63 -4.10
CA LYS A 70 -19.70 -8.81 -3.39
C LYS A 70 -18.76 -8.44 -2.22
N ILE A 71 -19.21 -7.55 -1.34
CA ILE A 71 -18.47 -7.17 -0.13
C ILE A 71 -18.22 -8.35 0.80
N VAL A 72 -17.04 -8.35 1.43
CA VAL A 72 -16.65 -9.33 2.46
C VAL A 72 -16.75 -8.73 3.86
N SER A 73 -16.65 -9.56 4.90
CA SER A 73 -16.56 -9.04 6.28
C SER A 73 -15.32 -8.16 6.45
N TYR A 74 -15.35 -7.20 7.38
CA TYR A 74 -14.22 -6.31 7.63
C TYR A 74 -12.93 -7.09 7.97
N ASN A 75 -13.03 -8.14 8.78
CA ASN A 75 -11.87 -8.97 9.12
C ASN A 75 -11.27 -9.62 7.87
N ARG A 76 -12.12 -10.15 6.98
CA ARG A 76 -11.66 -10.73 5.72
C ARG A 76 -11.06 -9.67 4.79
N PHE A 77 -11.59 -8.45 4.78
CA PHE A 77 -11.02 -7.34 4.01
C PHE A 77 -9.59 -7.01 4.46
N VAL A 78 -9.36 -6.91 5.78
CA VAL A 78 -8.02 -6.65 6.36
C VAL A 78 -7.03 -7.78 6.05
N GLU A 79 -7.48 -9.03 5.99
CA GLU A 79 -6.62 -10.14 5.55
C GLU A 79 -6.19 -9.97 4.09
N LEU A 80 -7.13 -9.61 3.21
CA LEU A 80 -6.90 -9.45 1.77
C LEU A 80 -6.06 -8.20 1.45
N GLU A 81 -6.10 -7.16 2.28
CA GLU A 81 -5.29 -5.95 2.14
C GLU A 81 -3.79 -6.27 2.03
N LYS A 82 -3.32 -7.28 2.76
CA LYS A 82 -1.91 -7.71 2.75
C LYS A 82 -1.47 -8.22 1.38
N GLU A 83 -2.38 -8.82 0.61
CA GLU A 83 -2.08 -9.34 -0.72
C GLU A 83 -1.95 -8.22 -1.76
N VAL A 84 -2.60 -7.06 -1.52
CA VAL A 84 -2.59 -5.95 -2.47
C VAL A 84 -1.55 -4.87 -2.16
N ALA A 85 -0.85 -4.94 -1.02
CA ALA A 85 0.13 -3.91 -0.63
C ALA A 85 1.21 -3.67 -1.69
N VAL A 86 1.81 -4.74 -2.23
CA VAL A 86 2.84 -4.65 -3.28
C VAL A 86 2.27 -4.16 -4.62
N PRO A 87 1.21 -4.76 -5.19
CA PRO A 87 0.65 -4.27 -6.44
C PRO A 87 0.11 -2.84 -6.31
N LEU A 88 -0.43 -2.43 -5.16
CA LEU A 88 -0.87 -1.05 -4.93
C LEU A 88 0.30 -0.07 -4.97
N ALA A 89 1.42 -0.38 -4.30
CA ALA A 89 2.61 0.48 -4.36
C ALA A 89 3.15 0.61 -5.79
N LEU A 90 3.16 -0.48 -6.56
CA LEU A 90 3.56 -0.47 -7.96
C LEU A 90 2.57 0.29 -8.85
N PHE A 91 1.27 0.15 -8.59
CA PHE A 91 0.22 0.89 -9.30
C PHE A 91 0.38 2.39 -9.10
N ILE A 92 0.59 2.83 -7.85
CA ILE A 92 0.85 4.24 -7.55
C ILE A 92 2.11 4.70 -8.29
N LYS A 93 3.21 3.93 -8.23
CA LYS A 93 4.50 4.27 -8.84
C LYS A 93 4.47 4.32 -10.37
N LYS A 94 3.68 3.46 -11.01
CA LYS A 94 3.72 3.26 -12.47
C LYS A 94 2.56 3.92 -13.21
N VAL A 95 1.43 4.13 -12.54
CA VAL A 95 0.19 4.58 -13.18
C VAL A 95 -0.29 5.91 -12.63
N LEU A 96 -0.16 6.17 -11.33
CA LEU A 96 -0.80 7.33 -10.69
C LEU A 96 0.13 8.52 -10.44
N LEU A 97 1.38 8.48 -10.89
CA LEU A 97 2.27 9.62 -10.72
C LEU A 97 1.83 10.80 -11.60
N GLY A 98 1.83 11.99 -11.03
CA GLY A 98 1.55 13.25 -11.71
C GLY A 98 2.69 13.70 -12.62
N LYS A 99 2.47 14.81 -13.33
CA LYS A 99 3.49 15.42 -14.18
C LYS A 99 4.21 16.52 -13.41
N CYS A 100 5.53 16.60 -13.61
CA CYS A 100 6.30 17.74 -13.11
C CYS A 100 5.92 18.99 -13.91
N THR A 101 5.41 19.99 -13.21
CA THR A 101 4.91 21.28 -13.73
C THR A 101 5.95 22.41 -13.61
N GLY A 102 7.13 22.11 -13.05
CA GLY A 102 8.24 23.04 -12.87
C GLY A 102 8.55 23.34 -11.39
N ILE A 103 7.56 23.20 -10.49
CA ILE A 103 7.76 23.32 -9.05
C ILE A 103 7.58 21.93 -8.42
N SER A 104 8.51 21.54 -7.54
CA SER A 104 8.38 20.31 -6.78
C SER A 104 8.75 20.52 -5.32
N PHE A 105 7.95 19.92 -4.45
CA PHE A 105 8.16 19.89 -3.01
C PHE A 105 8.69 18.52 -2.64
N VAL A 106 9.75 18.49 -1.83
CA VAL A 106 10.36 17.25 -1.33
C VAL A 106 10.33 17.30 0.18
N ASP A 107 9.78 16.26 0.79
CA ASP A 107 9.92 16.05 2.23
C ASP A 107 10.31 14.61 2.55
N SER A 108 10.91 14.41 3.72
CA SER A 108 11.36 13.10 4.16
C SER A 108 10.74 12.73 5.51
N THR A 109 10.07 11.58 5.55
CA THR A 109 9.45 11.04 6.77
C THR A 109 10.25 9.86 7.31
N PRO A 110 10.65 9.85 8.59
CA PRO A 110 11.33 8.71 9.20
C PRO A 110 10.34 7.56 9.48
N LEU A 111 10.53 6.42 8.82
CA LEU A 111 9.83 5.17 9.08
C LEU A 111 10.60 4.36 10.13
N ARG A 112 10.23 4.56 11.40
CA ARG A 112 10.91 3.92 12.54
C ARG A 112 10.52 2.45 12.65
N VAL A 113 11.50 1.55 12.64
CA VAL A 113 11.26 0.10 12.80
C VAL A 113 11.32 -0.34 14.26
N CYS A 114 12.07 0.38 15.10
CA CYS A 114 12.07 0.19 16.54
C CYS A 114 12.56 1.46 17.27
N ARG A 115 12.49 1.45 18.61
CA ARG A 115 13.10 2.50 19.44
C ARG A 115 14.62 2.32 19.51
N ASN A 116 15.36 3.41 19.66
CA ASN A 116 16.83 3.39 19.62
C ASN A 116 17.47 2.45 20.66
N GLN A 117 16.83 2.23 21.80
CA GLN A 117 17.31 1.30 22.84
C GLN A 117 17.29 -0.17 22.38
N ARG A 118 16.47 -0.53 21.40
CA ARG A 118 16.27 -1.92 20.95
C ARG A 118 17.03 -2.26 19.67
N ILE A 119 17.92 -1.38 19.20
CA ILE A 119 18.63 -1.56 17.92
C ILE A 119 19.48 -2.84 17.94
N HIS A 120 20.23 -3.07 19.01
CA HIS A 120 21.16 -4.21 19.11
C HIS A 120 20.47 -5.58 19.12
N ILE A 121 19.17 -5.63 19.48
CA ILE A 121 18.37 -6.86 19.53
C ILE A 121 17.39 -6.97 18.35
N HIS A 122 17.35 -6.00 17.44
CA HIS A 122 16.42 -5.99 16.32
C HIS A 122 16.81 -7.03 15.27
N LYS A 123 15.89 -7.95 14.95
CA LYS A 123 16.14 -9.07 14.02
C LYS A 123 15.50 -8.88 12.64
N VAL A 124 14.31 -8.27 12.57
CA VAL A 124 13.45 -8.25 11.37
C VAL A 124 14.10 -7.53 10.19
N PHE A 125 14.62 -6.32 10.40
CA PHE A 125 15.29 -5.51 9.38
C PHE A 125 16.81 -5.46 9.58
N LYS A 126 17.41 -6.50 10.18
CA LYS A 126 18.86 -6.54 10.42
C LYS A 126 19.61 -6.47 9.09
N GLY A 127 20.58 -5.56 8.99
CA GLY A 127 21.37 -5.33 7.78
C GLY A 127 20.70 -4.46 6.71
N ILE A 128 19.42 -4.11 6.89
CA ILE A 128 18.66 -3.28 5.95
C ILE A 128 18.32 -1.92 6.57
N ALA A 129 17.76 -1.92 7.79
CA ALA A 129 17.47 -0.69 8.53
C ALA A 129 18.76 -0.06 9.08
N GLN A 130 18.81 1.27 9.09
CA GLN A 130 19.97 2.04 9.52
C GLN A 130 19.58 3.13 10.54
N ARG A 131 20.58 3.63 11.28
CA ARG A 131 20.38 4.82 12.12
C ARG A 131 20.33 6.05 11.21
N GLY A 132 19.27 6.84 11.33
CA GLY A 132 19.11 8.12 10.64
C GLY A 132 18.85 9.26 11.62
N LYS A 133 19.02 10.49 11.15
CA LYS A 133 18.68 11.72 11.89
C LYS A 133 17.59 12.49 11.14
N CYS A 134 16.62 13.00 11.90
CA CYS A 134 15.57 13.91 11.45
C CYS A 134 15.51 15.12 12.39
N SER A 135 14.64 16.09 12.11
CA SER A 135 14.40 17.25 12.99
C SER A 135 13.97 16.84 14.40
N MET A 136 13.27 15.71 14.54
CA MET A 136 12.85 15.12 15.82
C MET A 136 13.93 14.23 16.48
N GLY A 137 15.17 14.24 15.97
CA GLY A 137 16.31 13.50 16.53
C GLY A 137 16.67 12.20 15.79
N TRP A 138 17.41 11.34 16.49
CA TRP A 138 17.89 10.06 15.94
C TRP A 138 16.78 9.01 15.91
N PHE A 139 16.76 8.19 14.86
CA PHE A 139 15.85 7.05 14.72
C PHE A 139 16.56 5.85 14.08
N PHE A 140 15.95 4.67 14.18
CA PHE A 140 16.40 3.47 13.48
C PHE A 140 15.29 2.97 12.56
N GLY A 141 15.58 2.82 11.28
CA GLY A 141 14.62 2.43 10.27
C GLY A 141 14.96 2.96 8.88
N PHE A 142 13.93 3.42 8.16
CA PHE A 142 14.03 3.91 6.79
C PHE A 142 13.64 5.38 6.72
N LYS A 143 14.12 6.11 5.70
CA LYS A 143 13.68 7.46 5.42
C LYS A 143 12.91 7.42 4.10
N LEU A 144 11.62 7.68 4.17
CA LEU A 144 10.75 7.78 3.00
C LEU A 144 10.84 9.21 2.45
N HIS A 145 11.25 9.35 1.20
CA HIS A 145 11.26 10.62 0.49
C HIS A 145 10.02 10.70 -0.40
N LEU A 146 9.23 11.76 -0.24
CA LEU A 146 8.04 12.03 -1.06
C LEU A 146 8.29 13.29 -1.88
N ILE A 147 7.96 13.24 -3.18
CA ILE A 147 8.02 14.39 -4.08
C ILE A 147 6.63 14.64 -4.64
N CYS A 148 6.12 15.85 -4.49
CA CYS A 148 4.83 16.27 -5.04
C CYS A 148 4.92 17.61 -5.79
N ASN A 149 4.00 17.87 -6.70
CA ASN A 149 3.87 19.17 -7.37
C ASN A 149 2.96 20.13 -6.58
N GLU A 150 2.81 21.36 -7.05
CA GLU A 150 1.96 22.39 -6.44
C GLU A 150 0.46 22.06 -6.44
N LYS A 151 0.03 21.06 -7.21
CA LYS A 151 -1.35 20.56 -7.23
C LYS A 151 -1.58 19.41 -6.24
N GLY A 152 -0.54 18.99 -5.51
CA GLY A 152 -0.60 17.86 -4.59
C GLY A 152 -0.50 16.49 -5.27
N GLU A 153 -0.19 16.44 -6.56
CA GLU A 153 0.02 15.17 -7.26
C GLU A 153 1.39 14.59 -6.90
N LEU A 154 1.43 13.28 -6.69
CA LEU A 154 2.66 12.57 -6.37
C LEU A 154 3.55 12.46 -7.61
N LEU A 155 4.75 13.05 -7.58
CA LEU A 155 5.72 12.96 -8.67
C LEU A 155 6.67 11.77 -8.50
N ASN A 156 7.06 11.47 -7.25
CA ASN A 156 7.98 10.38 -6.96
C ASN A 156 7.96 10.02 -5.48
N PHE A 157 8.39 8.80 -5.16
CA PHE A 157 8.68 8.36 -3.80
C PHE A 157 9.79 7.31 -3.79
N MET A 158 10.67 7.39 -2.78
CA MET A 158 11.83 6.50 -2.59
C MET A 158 12.02 6.14 -1.12
#